data_AF-A0A1X9NLF2-F1
#
_entry.id   AF-A0A1X9NLF2-F1
#
_cell.length_a   1.000
_cell.length_b   1.000
_cell.length_c   1.000
_cell.angle_alpha   90.00
_cell.angle_beta   90.00
_cell.angle_gamma   90.00
#
_symmetry.space_group_name_H-M   'P 1'
#
loop_
_entity.id
_entity.type
_entity.pdbx_description
1 polymer ?
#
loop_
_entity_poly.entity_id
_entity_poly.type
_entity_poly.pdbx_seq_one_letter_code
_entity_poly.pdbx_strand_id
1 'polypeptide(L)'
;MSAVRILYLLLTVAGLVMPWYFNLQFMAQYGDGFNLDQFIADSSLNAASKSLGWDLMVACIAGLCWMFFESRRLGLRFFWVYIVLTFGVAFAFAFPLFLFVRQGKLESIEQTTNSLS
;
A
#
# COMPACT_ATOMS: atom_id res chain seq x y z
N MET A 1 -12.25 -5.02 17.30
CA MET A 1 -11.33 -4.30 16.39
C MET A 1 -11.62 -2.81 16.54
N SER A 2 -10.60 -1.97 16.72
CA SER A 2 -10.80 -0.52 16.83
C SER A 2 -11.33 0.07 15.52
N ALA A 3 -11.98 1.23 15.63
CA ALA A 3 -12.44 2.00 14.46
C ALA A 3 -11.27 2.31 13.48
N VAL A 4 -10.09 2.61 14.03
CA VAL A 4 -8.85 2.84 13.26
C VAL A 4 -8.48 1.62 12.42
N ARG A 5 -8.58 0.41 13.00
CA ARG A 5 -8.29 -0.82 12.28
C ARG A 5 -9.31 -1.08 11.17
N ILE A 6 -10.59 -0.80 11.39
CA ILE A 6 -11.63 -0.92 10.35
C ILE A 6 -11.37 0.07 9.21
N LEU A 7 -11.00 1.32 9.52
CA LEU A 7 -10.65 2.32 8.52
C LEU A 7 -9.50 1.85 7.61
N TYR A 8 -8.43 1.29 8.18
CA TYR A 8 -7.32 0.75 7.38
C TYR A 8 -7.75 -0.41 6.49
N LEU A 9 -8.67 -1.26 6.94
CA LEU A 9 -9.22 -2.32 6.10
C LEU A 9 -10.03 -1.76 4.92
N LEU A 10 -10.87 -0.75 5.15
CA LEU A 10 -11.63 -0.10 4.09
C LEU A 10 -10.70 0.59 3.06
N LEU A 11 -9.67 1.29 3.54
CA LEU A 11 -8.66 1.91 2.70
C LEU A 11 -7.85 0.87 1.92
N THR A 12 -7.60 -0.30 2.49
CA THR A 12 -6.97 -1.42 1.78
C THR A 12 -7.84 -1.87 0.61
N VAL A 13 -9.13 -2.08 0.82
CA VAL A 13 -10.06 -2.47 -0.24
C VAL A 13 -10.14 -1.38 -1.32
N ALA A 14 -10.26 -0.12 -0.93
CA ALA A 14 -10.26 1.02 -1.86
C ALA A 14 -8.98 1.08 -2.69
N GLY A 15 -7.82 0.93 -2.04
CA GLY A 15 -6.50 0.93 -2.66
C GLY A 15 -6.22 -0.27 -3.57
N LEU A 16 -6.98 -1.36 -3.44
CA LEU A 16 -7.00 -2.44 -4.43
C LEU A 16 -7.89 -2.08 -5.61
N VAL A 17 -9.15 -1.73 -5.33
CA VAL A 17 -10.19 -1.60 -6.35
C VAL A 17 -9.93 -0.41 -7.27
N MET A 18 -9.59 0.77 -6.74
CA MET A 18 -9.49 1.98 -7.56
C MET A 18 -8.31 1.92 -8.55
N PRO A 19 -7.07 1.58 -8.15
CA PRO A 19 -5.97 1.51 -9.10
C PRO A 19 -6.16 0.37 -10.11
N TRP A 20 -6.64 -0.80 -9.67
CA TRP A 20 -6.87 -1.92 -10.58
C TRP A 20 -7.98 -1.67 -11.59
N TYR A 21 -9.03 -0.94 -11.22
CA TYR A 21 -10.06 -0.54 -12.17
C TYR A 21 -9.46 0.19 -13.39
N PHE A 22 -8.55 1.14 -13.17
CA PHE A 22 -7.86 1.85 -14.25
C PHE A 22 -6.79 1.01 -14.95
N ASN A 23 -6.05 0.16 -14.22
CA ASN A 23 -5.09 -0.76 -14.84
C ASN A 23 -5.77 -1.75 -15.80
N LEU A 24 -6.96 -2.25 -15.44
CA LEU A 24 -7.73 -3.15 -16.30
C LEU A 24 -8.25 -2.43 -17.55
N GLN A 25 -8.69 -1.18 -17.44
CA GLN A 25 -9.04 -0.37 -18.61
C GLN A 25 -7.85 -0.15 -19.54
N PHE A 26 -6.69 0.18 -18.96
CA PHE A 26 -5.45 0.33 -19.71
C PHE A 26 -5.10 -0.97 -20.47
N MET A 27 -5.14 -2.12 -19.80
CA MET A 27 -4.88 -3.41 -20.45
C MET A 27 -5.89 -3.72 -21.57
N ALA A 28 -7.18 -3.40 -21.37
CA ALA A 28 -8.21 -3.58 -22.38
C ALA A 28 -8.02 -2.66 -23.60
N GLN A 29 -7.46 -1.46 -23.40
CA GLN A 29 -7.19 -0.50 -24.47
C GLN A 29 -6.05 -0.94 -25.37
N TYR A 30 -5.00 -1.56 -24.81
CA TYR A 30 -3.77 -1.90 -25.55
C TYR A 30 -3.65 -3.39 -25.96
N GLY A 31 -4.60 -4.25 -25.57
CA GLY A 31 -4.84 -5.58 -26.16
C GLY A 31 -3.85 -6.70 -25.82
N ASP A 32 -2.58 -6.39 -25.55
CA ASP A 32 -1.49 -7.37 -25.40
C ASP A 32 -1.04 -7.62 -23.94
N GLY A 33 -1.92 -7.36 -22.97
CA GLY A 33 -1.59 -7.43 -21.54
C GLY A 33 -1.08 -6.11 -20.97
N PHE A 34 -0.32 -6.15 -19.86
CA PHE A 34 0.16 -4.94 -19.21
C PHE A 34 1.47 -4.46 -19.85
N ASN A 35 1.37 -3.54 -20.81
CA ASN A 35 2.53 -2.90 -21.43
C ASN A 35 3.09 -1.80 -20.49
N LEU A 36 4.19 -2.12 -19.79
CA LEU A 36 4.80 -1.21 -18.81
C LEU A 36 5.36 0.07 -19.46
N ASP A 37 5.99 -0.03 -20.63
CA ASP A 37 6.60 1.11 -21.30
C ASP A 37 5.54 2.12 -21.73
N GLN A 38 4.43 1.64 -22.30
CA GLN A 38 3.30 2.47 -22.65
C GLN A 38 2.63 3.07 -21.41
N PHE A 39 2.51 2.30 -20.32
CA PHE A 39 1.93 2.79 -19.07
C PHE A 39 2.76 3.94 -18.49
N ILE A 40 4.09 3.83 -18.53
CA ILE A 40 5.00 4.89 -18.09
C ILE A 40 4.89 6.13 -18.99
N ALA A 41 4.83 5.93 -20.31
CA ALA A 41 4.65 7.03 -21.26
C ALA A 41 3.34 7.80 -20.99
N ASP A 42 2.23 7.08 -20.84
CA ASP A 42 0.90 7.66 -20.60
C ASP A 42 0.78 8.33 -19.22
N SER A 43 1.36 7.71 -18.18
CA SER A 43 1.39 8.29 -16.83
C SER A 43 2.32 9.49 -16.69
N SER A 44 3.11 9.80 -17.72
CA SER A 44 4.08 10.91 -17.73
C SER A 44 3.79 11.97 -18.81
N LEU A 45 2.58 12.04 -19.36
CA LEU A 45 2.26 12.90 -20.51
C LEU A 45 2.37 14.41 -20.23
N ASN A 46 2.03 14.85 -19.02
CA ASN A 46 2.01 16.29 -18.69
C ASN A 46 2.62 16.57 -17.30
N ALA A 47 2.85 17.85 -17.01
CA ALA A 47 3.47 18.28 -15.76
C ALA A 47 2.69 17.85 -14.50
N ALA A 48 1.35 17.84 -14.56
CA ALA A 48 0.52 17.44 -13.43
C ALA A 48 0.65 15.93 -13.14
N SER A 49 0.59 15.08 -14.17
CA SER A 49 0.77 13.63 -14.02
C SER A 49 2.18 13.29 -13.51
N LYS A 50 3.21 13.99 -14.00
CA LYS A 50 4.59 13.85 -13.49
C LYS A 50 4.70 14.26 -12.03
N SER A 51 4.05 15.36 -11.62
CA SER A 51 4.04 15.81 -10.22
C SER A 51 3.44 14.74 -9.31
N LEU A 52 2.26 14.20 -9.66
CA LEU A 52 1.62 13.14 -8.89
C LEU A 52 2.46 11.85 -8.85
N GLY A 53 3.15 11.52 -9.94
CA GLY A 53 4.09 10.39 -9.99
C GLY A 53 5.26 10.57 -9.01
N TRP A 54 5.85 11.76 -8.95
CA TRP A 54 6.90 12.09 -7.97
C TRP A 54 6.39 12.10 -6.54
N ASP A 55 5.21 12.65 -6.28
CA ASP A 55 4.58 12.60 -4.96
C ASP A 55 4.41 11.16 -4.49
N LEU A 56 3.90 10.28 -5.36
CA LEU A 56 3.75 8.86 -5.08
C LEU A 56 5.11 8.17 -4.87
N MET A 57 6.13 8.46 -5.69
CA MET A 57 7.46 7.86 -5.53
C MET A 57 8.09 8.22 -4.18
N VAL A 58 8.07 9.49 -3.81
CA VAL A 58 8.64 9.95 -2.53
C VAL A 58 7.87 9.33 -1.36
N ALA A 59 6.53 9.34 -1.41
CA ALA A 59 5.69 8.73 -0.38
C ALA A 59 5.90 7.21 -0.28
N CYS A 60 6.07 6.52 -1.42
CA CYS A 60 6.33 5.09 -1.48
C CYS A 60 7.67 4.74 -0.81
N ILE A 61 8.75 5.44 -1.15
CA ILE A 61 10.07 5.22 -0.54
C ILE A 61 10.03 5.48 0.97
N ALA A 62 9.47 6.63 1.39
CA ALA A 62 9.32 6.96 2.80
C ALA A 62 8.48 5.91 3.55
N GLY A 63 7.37 5.49 2.95
CA GLY A 63 6.47 4.46 3.47
C GLY A 63 7.15 3.10 3.62
N LEU A 64 7.88 2.63 2.60
CA LEU A 64 8.63 1.37 2.64
C LEU A 64 9.70 1.38 3.74
N CYS A 65 10.48 2.46 3.85
CA CYS A 65 11.45 2.64 4.92
C CYS A 65 10.78 2.59 6.31
N TRP A 66 9.69 3.32 6.48
CA TRP A 66 8.95 3.33 7.75
C TRP A 66 8.37 1.95 8.09
N MET A 67 7.74 1.27 7.12
CA MET A 67 7.20 -0.08 7.31
C MET A 67 8.29 -1.07 7.73
N PHE A 68 9.50 -0.96 7.18
CA PHE A 68 10.63 -1.79 7.58
C PHE A 68 11.05 -1.57 9.03
N PHE A 69 11.27 -0.32 9.44
CA PHE A 69 11.67 0.00 10.82
C PHE A 69 10.57 -0.36 11.83
N GLU A 70 9.32 -0.08 11.50
CA GLU A 70 8.18 -0.38 12.37
C GLU A 70 7.93 -1.90 12.47
N SER A 71 8.14 -2.64 11.38
CA SER A 71 8.09 -4.12 11.41
C SER A 71 9.12 -4.69 12.37
N ARG A 72 10.34 -4.16 12.37
CA ARG A 72 11.39 -4.56 13.31
C ARG A 72 11.03 -4.21 14.75
N ARG A 73 10.52 -3.00 14.98
CA ARG A 73 10.08 -2.53 16.31
C ARG A 73 9.00 -3.43 16.91
N LEU A 74 8.02 -3.84 16.10
CA LEU A 74 6.86 -4.63 16.56
C LEU A 74 7.03 -6.15 16.42
N GLY A 75 8.19 -6.62 15.92
CA GLY A 75 8.46 -8.04 15.69
C GLY A 75 7.61 -8.67 14.58
N LEU A 76 7.21 -7.89 13.56
CA LEU A 76 6.46 -8.39 12.42
C LEU A 76 7.41 -9.11 11.44
N ARG A 77 7.25 -10.43 11.28
CA ARG A 77 8.19 -11.28 10.51
C ARG A 77 8.10 -11.12 8.98
N PHE A 78 6.95 -10.73 8.44
CA PHE A 78 6.65 -10.80 7.01
C PHE A 78 6.65 -9.43 6.30
N PHE A 79 7.58 -8.53 6.63
CA PHE A 79 7.60 -7.19 6.04
C PHE A 79 7.79 -7.21 4.51
N TRP A 80 8.53 -8.19 3.98
CA TRP A 80 8.80 -8.32 2.54
C TRP A 80 7.53 -8.51 1.72
N VAL A 81 6.45 -9.03 2.33
CA VAL A 81 5.16 -9.22 1.64
C VAL A 81 4.61 -7.87 1.18
N TYR A 82 4.75 -6.82 1.99
CA TYR A 82 4.28 -5.48 1.61
C TYR A 82 5.11 -4.86 0.49
N ILE A 83 6.40 -5.21 0.38
CA ILE A 83 7.24 -4.81 -0.76
C ILE A 83 6.72 -5.48 -2.03
N VAL A 84 6.50 -6.80 -1.99
CA VAL A 84 5.94 -7.56 -3.12
C VAL A 84 4.57 -7.02 -3.52
N LEU A 85 3.70 -6.71 -2.56
CA LEU A 85 2.38 -6.13 -2.84
C LEU A 85 2.46 -4.70 -3.39
N THR A 86 3.45 -3.90 -2.97
CA THR A 86 3.61 -2.53 -3.45
C THR A 86 3.91 -2.51 -4.95
N PHE A 87 4.80 -3.38 -5.41
CA PHE A 87 5.21 -3.45 -6.83
C PHE A 87 4.33 -4.40 -7.65
N GLY A 88 3.74 -5.43 -7.06
CA GLY A 88 2.89 -6.40 -7.74
C GLY A 88 1.41 -6.01 -7.79
N VAL A 89 0.94 -5.16 -6.87
CA VAL A 89 -0.48 -4.75 -6.80
C VAL A 89 -0.59 -3.23 -6.87
N ALA A 90 -0.22 -2.52 -5.80
CA ALA A 90 -0.19 -1.07 -5.70
C ALA A 90 0.31 -0.65 -4.30
N PHE A 91 1.03 0.46 -4.21
CA PHE A 91 1.36 1.09 -2.91
C PHE A 91 0.09 1.46 -2.12
N ALA A 92 -0.93 1.96 -2.81
CA ALA A 92 -2.23 2.33 -2.23
C ALA A 92 -2.96 1.14 -1.57
N PHE A 93 -2.68 -0.10 -1.97
CA PHE A 93 -3.17 -1.31 -1.33
C PHE A 93 -2.25 -1.77 -0.19
N ALA A 94 -0.95 -1.88 -0.47
CA ALA A 94 0.03 -2.47 0.43
C ALA A 94 0.19 -1.67 1.73
N PHE A 95 0.19 -0.34 1.65
CA PHE A 95 0.43 0.52 2.80
C PHE A 95 -0.74 0.49 3.82
N PRO A 96 -2.01 0.67 3.44
CA PRO A 96 -3.13 0.49 4.38
C PRO A 96 -3.23 -0.93 4.95
N LEU A 97 -2.88 -1.96 4.16
CA LEU A 97 -2.86 -3.34 4.66
C LEU A 97 -1.81 -3.52 5.76
N PHE A 98 -0.63 -2.91 5.59
CA PHE A 98 0.38 -2.88 6.65
C PHE A 98 -0.16 -2.19 7.90
N LEU A 99 -0.80 -1.03 7.76
CA LEU A 99 -1.39 -0.28 8.88
C LEU A 99 -2.47 -1.12 9.60
N PHE A 100 -3.27 -1.88 8.87
CA PHE A 100 -4.25 -2.81 9.45
C PHE A 100 -3.60 -3.88 10.34
N VAL A 101 -2.56 -4.54 9.83
CA VAL A 101 -1.83 -5.59 10.58
C VAL A 101 -1.09 -4.99 11.77
N ARG A 102 -0.43 -3.85 11.57
CA ARG A 102 0.24 -3.08 12.61
C ARG A 102 -0.73 -2.73 13.75
N GLN A 103 -1.91 -2.20 13.42
CA GLN A 103 -2.91 -1.83 14.42
C GLN A 103 -3.38 -3.04 15.22
N GLY A 104 -3.59 -4.18 14.56
CA GLY A 104 -3.92 -5.43 15.26
C GLY A 104 -2.84 -5.89 16.23
N LYS A 105 -1.55 -5.71 15.87
CA LYS A 105 -0.45 -6.03 16.78
C LYS A 105 -0.42 -5.10 17.99
N LEU A 106 -0.64 -3.80 17.80
CA LEU A 106 -0.72 -2.83 18.90
C LEU A 106 -1.86 -3.14 19.86
N GLU A 107 -3.07 -3.41 19.33
CA GLU A 107 -4.23 -3.83 20.12
C GLU A 107 -3.91 -5.07 20.99
N SER A 108 -3.21 -6.07 20.42
CA SER A 108 -2.84 -7.27 21.17
C SER A 108 -1.84 -7.01 22.31
N ILE A 109 -0.90 -6.08 22.10
CA ILE A 109 0.10 -5.70 23.11
C ILE A 109 -0.61 -4.96 24.26
N GLU A 110 -1.46 -3.98 23.94
CA GLU A 110 -2.22 -3.21 24.93
C GLU A 110 -3.13 -4.09 25.79
N GLN A 111 -3.84 -5.04 25.16
CA GLN A 111 -4.67 -6.02 25.88
C GLN A 111 -3.85 -6.88 26.84
N THR A 112 -2.66 -7.31 26.42
CA THR A 112 -1.76 -8.09 27.27
C THR A 112 -1.28 -7.27 28.46
N THR A 113 -0.87 -6.02 28.24
CA THR A 113 -0.43 -5.11 29.31
C THR A 113 -1.53 -4.85 30.33
N ASN A 114 -2.76 -4.58 29.89
CA ASN A 114 -3.90 -4.32 30.78
C ASN A 114 -4.35 -5.57 31.57
N SER A 115 -4.06 -6.77 31.07
CA SER A 115 -4.37 -8.02 31.79
C SER A 115 -3.39 -8.34 32.93
N LEU A 116 -2.23 -7.68 32.96
CA LEU A 116 -1.17 -7.90 33.94
C LEU A 116 -1.10 -6.81 35.02
N SER A 117 -1.84 -5.70 34.84
CA SER A 117 -2.00 -4.60 35.81
C SER A 117 -3.22 -4.82 36.69
#